data_AF-A0A3S1KH40-F1
#
_entry.id   AF-A0A3S1KH40-F1
#
_cell.length_a   1.000
_cell.length_b   1.000
_cell.length_c   1.000
_cell.angle_alpha   90.00
_cell.angle_beta   90.00
_cell.angle_gamma   90.00
#
_symmetry.space_group_name_H-M   'P 1'
#
loop_
_entity.id
_entity.type
_entity.pdbx_description
1 polymer ?
#
loop_
_entity_poly.entity_id
_entity_poly.type
_entity_poly.pdbx_seq_one_letter_code
_entity_poly.pdbx_strand_id
1 'polypeptide(L)'
;MIAALFRNGPSRRRLVAGSIAVLACGAAVVWHGARSEASNATPAAPETKLVKAVAVAPMLGADTRTAVGEIRPRLESDLGFRVSGKLIERIAGIGATVRKGDVLARIDDQDYRNRLACAERRFFSVAS
;
A
#
# COMPACT_ATOMS: atom_id res chain seq x y z
N MET A 1 -51.04 70.73 -70.80
CA MET A 1 -51.50 70.72 -69.39
C MET A 1 -50.57 69.82 -68.60
N ILE A 2 -49.69 70.21 -67.68
CA ILE A 2 -49.30 71.45 -67.00
C ILE A 2 -47.81 71.15 -66.63
N ALA A 3 -46.83 71.84 -67.24
CA ALA A 3 -45.93 72.79 -66.56
C ALA A 3 -45.43 72.28 -65.18
N ALA A 4 -44.14 72.18 -64.85
CA ALA A 4 -43.16 73.25 -64.90
C ALA A 4 -41.92 72.80 -64.11
N LEU A 5 -40.73 73.25 -64.54
CA LEU A 5 -39.58 73.65 -63.70
C LEU A 5 -39.13 72.67 -62.59
N PHE A 6 -37.92 72.11 -62.62
CA PHE A 6 -36.76 72.85 -62.14
C PHE A 6 -35.45 72.24 -62.65
N ARG A 7 -34.71 73.10 -63.35
CA ARG A 7 -33.28 73.08 -63.65
C ARG A 7 -32.43 72.48 -62.51
N ASN A 8 -31.79 71.34 -62.72
CA ASN A 8 -30.86 70.74 -61.75
C ASN A 8 -29.44 70.68 -62.36
N GLY A 9 -28.65 71.74 -62.12
CA GLY A 9 -27.35 71.94 -62.75
C GLY A 9 -26.23 71.00 -62.22
N PRO A 10 -25.17 70.77 -63.01
CA PRO A 10 -24.04 69.90 -62.67
C PRO A 10 -23.25 70.35 -61.42
N SER A 11 -23.49 71.57 -60.93
CA SER A 11 -22.89 72.15 -59.71
C SER A 11 -23.39 71.53 -58.41
N ARG A 12 -24.64 71.03 -58.33
CA ARG A 12 -25.20 70.44 -57.10
C ARG A 12 -24.68 69.01 -56.84
N ARG A 13 -24.38 68.25 -57.90
CA ARG A 13 -23.72 66.93 -57.82
C ARG A 13 -22.26 67.02 -57.34
N ARG A 14 -21.55 68.08 -57.72
CA ARG A 14 -20.15 68.31 -57.29
C ARG A 14 -20.07 68.67 -55.80
N LEU A 15 -21.06 69.39 -55.27
CA LEU A 15 -21.14 69.74 -53.85
C LEU A 15 -21.52 68.53 -52.96
N VAL A 16 -22.43 67.67 -53.41
CA VAL A 16 -22.83 66.45 -52.67
C VAL A 16 -21.73 65.38 -52.68
N ALA A 17 -20.96 65.26 -53.77
CA ALA A 17 -19.83 64.33 -53.81
C ALA A 17 -18.67 64.75 -52.87
N GLY A 18 -18.46 66.06 -52.70
CA GLY A 18 -17.45 66.60 -51.78
C GLY A 18 -17.75 66.29 -50.31
N SER A 19 -19.01 66.40 -49.86
CA SER A 19 -19.38 66.12 -48.47
C SER A 19 -19.29 64.63 -48.10
N ILE A 20 -19.57 63.73 -49.04
CA ILE A 20 -19.42 62.28 -48.83
C ILE A 20 -17.95 61.89 -48.68
N ALA A 21 -17.04 62.50 -49.46
CA ALA A 21 -15.61 62.24 -49.35
C ALA A 21 -15.03 62.69 -47.99
N VAL A 22 -15.48 63.83 -47.45
CA VAL A 22 -15.03 64.34 -46.15
C VAL A 22 -15.50 63.43 -45.00
N LEU A 23 -16.76 62.96 -45.04
CA LEU A 23 -17.27 62.02 -44.03
C LEU A 23 -16.57 60.66 -44.08
N ALA A 24 -16.27 60.14 -45.27
CA ALA A 24 -15.55 58.88 -45.43
C ALA A 24 -14.11 58.96 -44.88
N CYS A 25 -13.42 60.08 -45.10
CA CYS A 25 -12.08 60.29 -44.56
C CYS A 25 -12.09 60.43 -43.03
N GLY A 26 -13.08 61.13 -42.46
CA GLY A 26 -13.25 61.22 -41.00
C GLY A 26 -13.48 59.86 -40.33
N ALA A 27 -14.33 59.01 -40.93
CA ALA A 27 -14.57 57.67 -40.43
C ALA A 27 -13.33 56.77 -40.51
N ALA A 28 -12.51 56.90 -41.58
CA ALA A 28 -11.27 56.15 -41.73
C ALA A 28 -10.22 56.52 -40.66
N VAL A 29 -10.11 57.80 -40.31
CA VAL A 29 -9.17 58.27 -39.27
C VAL A 29 -9.58 57.77 -37.88
N VAL A 30 -10.88 57.79 -37.55
CA VAL A 30 -11.39 57.25 -36.28
C VAL A 30 -11.18 55.74 -36.19
N TRP A 31 -11.40 55.01 -37.29
CA TRP A 31 -11.19 53.56 -37.34
C TRP A 31 -9.71 53.19 -37.14
N HIS A 32 -8.79 53.96 -37.73
CA HIS A 32 -7.36 53.72 -37.55
C HIS A 32 -6.86 54.09 -36.15
N GLY A 33 -7.40 55.15 -35.52
CA GLY A 33 -7.04 55.54 -34.15
C GLY A 33 -7.48 54.53 -33.08
N ALA A 34 -8.70 53.98 -33.20
CA ALA A 34 -9.18 52.96 -32.25
C ALA A 34 -8.39 51.64 -32.33
N ARG A 35 -7.80 51.32 -33.49
CA ARG A 35 -7.00 50.10 -33.66
C ARG A 35 -5.61 50.20 -33.03
N SER A 36 -5.05 51.41 -32.86
CA SER A 36 -3.73 51.59 -32.24
C SER A 36 -3.73 51.39 -30.72
N GLU A 37 -4.86 51.63 -30.04
CA GLU A 37 -4.98 51.42 -28.60
C GLU A 37 -5.09 49.92 -28.25
N ALA A 38 -5.77 49.13 -29.10
CA ALA A 38 -5.89 47.69 -28.93
C ALA A 38 -4.59 46.91 -29.23
N SER A 39 -3.62 47.52 -29.92
CA SER A 39 -2.35 46.87 -30.30
C SER A 39 -1.23 47.00 -29.25
N ASN A 40 -1.42 47.77 -28.18
CA ASN A 40 -0.44 47.95 -27.10
C ASN A 40 -0.78 47.20 -25.81
N ALA A 41 -1.76 46.30 -25.82
CA ALA A 41 -2.03 45.39 -24.71
C ALA A 41 -0.95 44.30 -24.68
N THR A 42 0.16 44.58 -24.00
CA THR A 42 1.21 43.61 -23.69
C THR A 42 0.60 42.47 -22.85
N PRO A 43 0.73 41.19 -23.24
CA PRO A 43 0.23 40.09 -22.44
C PRO A 43 0.94 40.09 -21.08
N ALA A 44 0.18 40.19 -19.99
CA ALA A 44 0.73 40.07 -18.64
C ALA A 44 1.42 38.71 -18.50
N ALA A 45 2.74 38.73 -18.29
CA ALA A 45 3.52 37.53 -18.05
C ALA A 45 2.98 36.81 -16.79
N PRO A 46 2.82 35.47 -16.81
CA PRO A 46 2.31 34.75 -15.67
C PRO A 46 3.29 34.89 -14.50
N GLU A 47 2.82 35.37 -13.34
CA GLU A 47 3.61 35.44 -12.12
C GLU A 47 4.04 34.01 -11.72
N THR A 48 5.33 33.71 -11.88
CA THR A 48 5.92 32.45 -11.41
C THR A 48 5.95 32.45 -9.89
N LYS A 49 4.93 31.83 -9.29
CA LYS A 49 4.86 31.59 -7.84
C LYS A 49 5.92 30.57 -7.42
N LEU A 50 6.88 31.01 -6.60
CA LEU A 50 7.90 30.13 -6.04
C LEU A 50 7.24 29.16 -5.04
N VAL A 51 7.13 27.89 -5.44
CA VAL A 51 6.63 26.81 -4.58
C VAL A 51 7.81 26.04 -3.99
N LYS A 52 7.72 25.69 -2.71
CA LYS A 52 8.68 24.79 -2.08
C LYS A 52 8.27 23.36 -2.41
N ALA A 53 8.97 22.72 -3.34
CA ALA A 53 8.85 21.29 -3.58
C ALA A 53 9.90 20.55 -2.75
N VAL A 54 9.48 19.48 -2.09
CA VAL A 54 10.39 18.53 -1.42
C VAL A 54 10.35 17.24 -2.22
N ALA A 55 11.51 16.80 -2.71
CA ALA A 55 11.64 15.51 -3.37
C ALA A 55 11.59 14.39 -2.32
N VAL A 56 10.63 13.49 -2.43
CA VAL A 56 10.52 12.31 -1.56
C VAL A 56 11.12 11.12 -2.31
N ALA A 57 12.16 10.53 -1.73
CA ALA A 57 12.72 9.27 -2.22
C ALA A 57 12.09 8.08 -1.46
N PRO A 58 11.81 6.95 -2.13
CA PRO A 58 11.37 5.74 -1.44
C PRO A 58 12.50 5.24 -0.54
N MET A 59 12.29 5.33 0.77
CA MET A 59 13.18 4.74 1.76
C MET A 59 12.62 3.36 2.12
N LEU A 60 13.43 2.30 1.99
CA LEU A 60 13.09 1.02 2.62
C LEU A 60 13.21 1.19 4.13
N GLY A 61 12.13 1.65 4.76
CA GLY A 61 11.97 1.59 6.20
C GLY A 61 11.85 0.12 6.59
N ALA A 62 12.90 -0.46 7.16
CA ALA A 62 12.76 -1.72 7.88
C ALA A 62 11.94 -1.41 9.14
N ASP A 63 10.65 -1.73 9.12
CA ASP A 63 9.79 -1.73 10.32
C ASP A 63 10.30 -2.84 11.25
N THR A 64 11.29 -2.48 12.07
CA THR A 64 12.00 -3.42 12.94
C THR A 64 11.16 -3.63 14.19
N ARG A 65 10.31 -4.65 14.14
CA ARG A 65 9.45 -5.03 15.27
C ARG A 65 10.19 -6.00 16.17
N THR A 66 10.49 -5.57 17.40
CA THR A 66 11.02 -6.44 18.45
C THR A 66 9.86 -6.99 19.27
N ALA A 67 9.77 -8.31 19.41
CA ALA A 67 8.82 -8.95 20.30
C ALA A 67 9.60 -9.71 21.39
N VAL A 68 9.13 -9.60 22.63
CA VAL A 68 9.64 -10.41 23.74
C VAL A 68 8.79 -11.66 23.86
N GLY A 69 9.44 -12.80 24.03
CA GLY A 69 8.77 -14.09 24.20
C GLY A 69 9.68 -15.06 24.95
N GLU A 70 9.07 -16.08 25.53
CA GLU A 70 9.80 -17.16 26.20
C GLU A 70 10.01 -18.32 25.24
N ILE A 71 11.22 -18.86 25.23
CA ILE A 71 11.53 -20.09 24.53
C ILE A 71 11.05 -21.24 25.41
N ARG A 72 10.11 -22.04 24.91
CA ARG A 72 9.64 -23.26 25.57
C ARG A 72 9.90 -24.49 24.70
N PRO A 73 10.16 -25.65 25.31
CA PRO A 73 10.30 -26.90 24.57
C PRO A 73 9.02 -27.16 23.76
N ARG A 74 9.19 -27.59 22.50
CA ARG A 74 8.06 -27.96 21.64
C ARG A 74 7.27 -29.15 22.20
N LEU A 75 7.97 -30.07 22.86
CA LEU A 75 7.41 -31.25 23.48
C LEU A 75 8.15 -31.50 24.79
N GLU A 76 7.38 -31.67 25.86
CA GLU A 76 7.86 -32.09 27.16
C GLU A 76 7.27 -33.46 27.48
N SER A 77 8.06 -34.35 28.06
CA SER A 77 7.64 -35.72 28.36
C SER A 77 7.98 -36.03 29.80
N ASP A 78 6.95 -36.12 30.64
CA ASP A 78 7.08 -36.59 32.01
C ASP A 78 7.08 -38.12 32.01
N LEU A 79 8.26 -38.72 32.20
CA LEU A 79 8.46 -40.16 32.14
C LEU A 79 8.41 -40.75 33.55
N GLY A 80 7.31 -41.47 33.83
CA GLY A 80 7.10 -42.21 35.08
C GLY A 80 7.00 -43.71 34.86
N PHE A 81 7.16 -44.47 35.95
CA PHE A 81 6.92 -45.91 35.92
C PHE A 81 5.41 -46.20 35.87
N ARG A 82 5.01 -47.14 35.01
CA ARG A 82 3.60 -47.53 34.84
C ARG A 82 3.10 -48.49 35.92
N VAL A 83 4.01 -49.02 36.72
CA VAL A 83 3.73 -50.00 37.76
C VAL A 83 4.43 -49.57 39.04
N SER A 84 3.83 -49.91 40.18
CA SER A 84 4.41 -49.62 41.48
C SER A 84 5.59 -50.57 41.75
N GLY A 85 6.74 -50.02 42.10
CA GLY A 85 7.93 -50.81 42.38
C GLY A 85 9.02 -49.95 42.98
N LYS A 86 9.99 -50.58 43.65
CA LYS A 86 11.17 -49.91 44.17
C LYS A 86 12.13 -49.61 43.03
N LEU A 87 12.65 -48.39 42.95
CA LEU A 87 13.71 -48.04 41.99
C LEU A 87 15.00 -48.79 42.38
N ILE A 88 15.53 -49.61 41.49
CA ILE A 88 16.81 -50.31 41.68
C ILE A 88 17.95 -49.47 41.11
N GLU A 89 17.74 -48.88 39.93
CA GLU A 89 18.82 -48.24 39.18
C GLU A 89 18.31 -47.09 38.32
N ARG A 90 19.06 -45.98 38.28
CA ARG A 90 18.87 -44.88 37.32
C ARG A 90 20.06 -44.85 36.38
N ILE A 91 19.83 -45.25 35.14
CA ILE A 91 20.85 -45.40 34.10
C ILE A 91 21.10 -44.05 33.42
N ALA A 92 20.03 -43.30 33.14
CA ALA A 92 20.13 -41.97 32.54
C ALA A 92 20.46 -40.90 33.60
N GLY A 93 21.60 -40.24 33.42
CA GLY A 93 22.02 -39.11 34.23
C GLY A 93 21.28 -37.82 33.88
N ILE A 94 21.36 -36.84 34.79
CA ILE A 94 20.82 -35.50 34.55
C ILE A 94 21.63 -34.85 33.42
N GLY A 95 20.94 -34.28 32.42
CA GLY A 95 21.57 -33.66 31.25
C GLY A 95 21.99 -34.65 30.16
N ALA A 96 21.77 -35.96 30.34
CA ALA A 96 22.05 -36.94 29.31
C ALA A 96 21.08 -36.80 28.12
N THR A 97 21.60 -36.93 26.91
CA THR A 97 20.77 -37.05 25.70
C THR A 97 20.36 -38.50 25.51
N VAL A 98 19.06 -38.75 25.37
CA VAL A 98 18.47 -40.09 25.28
C VAL A 98 17.60 -40.20 24.04
N ARG A 99 17.50 -41.40 23.48
CA ARG A 99 16.70 -41.71 22.30
C ARG A 99 15.49 -42.56 22.68
N LYS A 100 14.51 -42.59 21.77
CA LYS A 100 13.33 -43.45 21.94
C LYS A 100 13.77 -44.91 22.03
N GLY A 101 13.34 -45.57 23.10
CA GLY A 101 13.65 -46.97 23.37
C GLY A 101 14.78 -47.17 24.38
N ASP A 102 15.51 -46.11 24.73
CA ASP A 102 16.59 -46.22 25.73
C ASP A 102 16.00 -46.47 27.12
N VAL A 103 16.63 -47.38 27.86
CA VAL A 103 16.24 -47.70 29.24
C VAL A 103 16.81 -46.61 30.15
N LEU A 104 15.94 -45.77 30.68
CA LEU A 104 16.34 -44.65 31.54
C LEU A 104 16.58 -45.07 32.99
N ALA A 105 15.79 -46.03 33.46
CA ALA A 105 15.79 -46.48 34.84
C ALA A 105 15.10 -47.86 34.95
N ARG A 106 15.45 -48.60 36.01
CA ARG A 106 14.92 -49.94 36.27
C ARG A 106 14.35 -50.04 37.68
N ILE A 107 13.16 -50.58 37.77
CA ILE A 107 12.49 -50.93 39.03
C ILE A 107 12.67 -52.41 39.35
N ASP A 108 12.41 -52.77 40.61
CA ASP A 108 12.33 -54.15 41.06
C ASP A 108 11.12 -54.85 40.45
N ASP A 109 11.40 -55.91 39.68
CA ASP A 109 10.41 -56.70 38.96
C ASP A 109 10.21 -58.10 39.53
N GLN A 110 10.82 -58.44 40.68
CA GLN A 110 10.74 -59.79 41.25
C GLN A 110 9.29 -60.23 41.53
N ASP A 111 8.47 -59.36 42.12
CA ASP A 111 7.05 -59.67 42.37
C ASP A 111 6.30 -59.94 41.06
N TYR A 112 6.56 -59.12 40.02
CA TYR A 112 5.93 -59.29 38.71
C TYR A 112 6.35 -60.59 38.03
N ARG A 113 7.63 -60.97 38.12
CA ARG A 113 8.12 -62.26 37.60
C ARG A 113 7.49 -63.44 38.32
N ASN A 114 7.36 -63.37 39.64
CA ASN A 114 6.72 -64.43 40.43
C ASN A 114 5.24 -64.59 40.05
N ARG A 115 4.52 -63.47 39.86
CA ARG A 115 3.10 -63.48 39.44
C ARG A 115 2.92 -64.02 38.03
N LEU A 116 3.83 -63.68 37.12
CA LEU A 116 3.84 -64.23 35.76
C LEU A 116 4.04 -65.75 35.80
N ALA A 117 5.04 -66.26 36.52
CA ALA A 117 5.30 -67.69 36.64
C ALA A 117 4.10 -68.45 37.25
N CYS A 118 3.43 -67.88 38.25
CA CYS A 118 2.21 -68.46 38.82
C CYS A 118 1.06 -68.51 37.80
N ALA A 119 0.87 -67.44 37.01
CA ALA A 119 -0.16 -67.38 35.97
C ALA A 119 0.09 -68.41 34.86
N GLU A 120 1.35 -68.57 34.42
CA GLU A 120 1.74 -69.55 33.40
C GLU A 120 1.48 -70.98 33.87
N ARG A 121 1.85 -71.33 35.11
CA ARG A 121 1.54 -72.66 35.68
C ARG A 121 0.05 -72.91 35.77
N ARG A 122 -0.73 -71.90 36.16
CA ARG A 122 -2.18 -72.01 36.24
C ARG A 122 -2.79 -72.22 34.85
N PHE A 123 -2.30 -71.52 33.84
CA PHE A 123 -2.73 -71.72 32.46
C PHE A 123 -2.44 -73.16 32.00
N PHE A 124 -1.21 -73.64 32.23
CA PHE A 124 -0.83 -75.00 31.86
C PHE A 124 -1.67 -76.07 32.59
N SER A 125 -1.93 -75.88 33.88
CA SER A 125 -2.78 -76.77 34.69
C SER A 125 -4.24 -76.81 34.27
N VAL A 126 -4.76 -75.79 33.59
CA VAL A 126 -6.15 -75.73 33.13
C VAL A 126 -6.28 -76.26 31.69
N ALA A 127 -5.20 -76.20 30.92
CA ALA A 127 -5.15 -76.70 29.54
C ALA A 127 -4.85 -78.21 29.44
N SER A 128 -4.34 -78.83 30.52
CA SER A 128 -4.11 -80.27 30.67
C SER A 128 -5.28 -80.95 31.39
#